data_AF-A0A0C9ZNX6-F1
#
_entry.id   AF-A0A0C9ZNX6-F1
#
_cell.length_a   1.000
_cell.length_b   1.000
_cell.length_c   1.000
_cell.angle_alpha   90.00
_cell.angle_beta   90.00
_cell.angle_gamma   90.00
#
_symmetry.space_group_name_H-M   'P 1'
#
loop_
_entity.id
_entity.type
_entity.pdbx_description
1 polymer ?
#
loop_
_entity_poly.entity_id
_entity_poly.type
_entity_poly.pdbx_seq_one_letter_code
_entity_poly.pdbx_strand_id
1 'polypeptide(L)'
;MPSETNSELAVSISVNRDSNNPPRPPVWSLESAGPGVPLQAKCDRHGRQGGICCKDVKNDDERTLVDPDIIRDVVIGLSDGLTVPFALTAGLSSLGESRLVVLGGIAELIAGAISMGIGGFLASQAERDHHRSLRRHISARVQRSCDGEMEREVYAILGPLGVDEHTSQAVTKSLLAAECQGTEGPADEERQQLRWKNDVGLTAFLLKFGEGLSTWRHSTILQNI
;
A
#
# COMPACT_ATOMS: atom_id res chain seq x y z
N MET A 1 -10.28 -63.84 -11.36
CA MET A 1 -11.72 -64.18 -11.45
C MET A 1 -12.50 -63.34 -10.43
N PRO A 2 -13.80 -63.11 -10.60
CA PRO A 2 -14.58 -62.07 -9.89
C PRO A 2 -15.31 -62.59 -8.64
N SER A 3 -16.15 -61.73 -8.01
CA SER A 3 -17.07 -61.98 -6.86
C SER A 3 -16.36 -62.27 -5.51
N GLU A 4 -16.77 -61.84 -4.31
CA GLU A 4 -17.93 -61.08 -3.75
C GLU A 4 -17.42 -59.98 -2.75
N THR A 5 -18.17 -59.15 -1.97
CA THR A 5 -19.60 -58.94 -1.59
C THR A 5 -19.71 -57.45 -1.11
N ASN A 6 -20.74 -56.65 -1.44
CA ASN A 6 -22.06 -56.43 -0.78
C ASN A 6 -22.10 -55.43 0.42
N SER A 7 -23.31 -54.91 0.70
CA SER A 7 -23.76 -54.21 1.92
C SER A 7 -23.25 -52.80 2.25
N GLU A 8 -23.95 -51.83 1.65
CA GLU A 8 -24.58 -50.68 2.34
C GLU A 8 -24.56 -50.70 3.88
N LEU A 9 -24.11 -49.60 4.49
CA LEU A 9 -24.43 -49.24 5.88
C LEU A 9 -24.59 -47.71 6.00
N ALA A 10 -25.84 -47.24 5.89
CA ALA A 10 -26.17 -45.83 6.06
C ALA A 10 -26.08 -45.42 7.55
N VAL A 11 -25.17 -44.51 7.89
CA VAL A 11 -25.11 -43.89 9.22
C VAL A 11 -25.80 -42.53 9.16
N SER A 12 -27.12 -42.56 9.35
CA SER A 12 -27.96 -41.35 9.39
C SER A 12 -27.82 -40.59 10.71
N ILE A 13 -26.77 -39.77 10.84
CA ILE A 13 -26.68 -38.78 11.93
C ILE A 13 -27.71 -37.69 11.67
N SER A 14 -28.86 -37.88 12.29
CA SER A 14 -29.89 -36.87 12.52
C SER A 14 -29.57 -36.09 13.82
N VAL A 15 -30.35 -35.03 14.09
CA VAL A 15 -30.31 -34.18 15.31
C VAL A 15 -29.15 -33.16 15.31
N ASN A 16 -29.35 -31.87 15.65
CA ASN A 16 -30.56 -31.19 16.12
C ASN A 16 -31.00 -30.02 15.22
N ARG A 17 -32.28 -29.64 15.32
CA ARG A 17 -32.94 -28.59 14.52
C ARG A 17 -33.35 -27.40 15.39
N ASP A 18 -32.37 -26.65 15.89
CA ASP A 18 -32.64 -25.37 16.54
C ASP A 18 -33.21 -24.37 15.52
N SER A 19 -34.47 -24.01 15.72
CA SER A 19 -35.30 -23.38 14.70
C SER A 19 -35.46 -21.88 14.97
N ASN A 20 -34.51 -21.04 14.49
CA ASN A 20 -34.68 -19.58 14.42
C ASN A 20 -33.64 -18.84 13.53
N ASN A 21 -33.22 -19.43 12.40
CA ASN A 21 -32.44 -18.72 11.37
C ASN A 21 -32.93 -19.10 9.96
N PRO A 22 -32.93 -18.17 8.99
CA PRO A 22 -33.27 -18.50 7.60
C PRO A 22 -32.23 -19.47 6.99
N PRO A 23 -32.62 -20.31 6.04
CA PRO A 23 -31.72 -21.29 5.44
C PRO A 23 -30.60 -20.56 4.67
N ARG A 24 -29.35 -20.74 5.12
CA ARG A 24 -28.18 -20.37 4.32
C ARG A 24 -28.19 -21.19 3.02
N PRO A 25 -27.95 -20.59 1.85
CA PRO A 25 -27.91 -21.34 0.60
C PRO A 25 -26.80 -22.42 0.66
N PRO A 26 -27.00 -23.58 0.01
CA PRO A 26 -26.04 -24.67 0.06
C PRO A 26 -24.68 -24.26 -0.51
N VAL A 27 -23.61 -24.74 0.12
CA VAL A 27 -22.23 -24.56 -0.37
C VAL A 27 -22.11 -25.26 -1.72
N TRP A 28 -21.72 -24.50 -2.74
CA TRP A 28 -21.61 -24.98 -4.12
C TRP A 28 -20.33 -25.80 -4.32
N SER A 29 -20.50 -27.10 -4.61
CA SER A 29 -19.40 -27.97 -5.05
C SER A 29 -19.05 -27.69 -6.51
N LEU A 30 -17.89 -27.09 -6.78
CA LEU A 30 -17.40 -26.86 -8.14
C LEU A 30 -16.62 -28.08 -8.68
N GLU A 31 -17.34 -29.08 -9.19
CA GLU A 31 -16.76 -30.13 -10.05
C GLU A 31 -16.79 -29.70 -11.55
N SER A 32 -16.60 -28.40 -11.83
CA SER A 32 -16.54 -27.84 -13.20
C SER A 32 -16.04 -26.37 -13.23
N ALA A 33 -14.83 -26.10 -12.75
CA ALA A 33 -14.22 -24.77 -12.87
C ALA A 33 -13.62 -24.52 -14.27
N GLY A 34 -14.37 -23.84 -15.13
CA GLY A 34 -13.86 -23.33 -16.43
C GLY A 34 -12.89 -22.15 -16.27
N PRO A 35 -12.18 -21.76 -17.36
CA PRO A 35 -11.21 -20.65 -17.34
C PRO A 35 -11.91 -19.29 -17.24
N GLY A 36 -12.27 -18.88 -16.02
CA GLY A 36 -12.95 -17.59 -15.77
C GLY A 36 -13.33 -17.26 -14.33
N VAL A 37 -13.05 -18.12 -13.34
CA VAL A 37 -13.36 -17.81 -11.93
C VAL A 37 -12.38 -16.76 -11.35
N PRO A 38 -12.86 -15.61 -10.83
CA PRO A 38 -11.97 -14.59 -10.26
C PRO A 38 -11.39 -15.03 -8.91
N LEU A 39 -10.13 -14.66 -8.64
CA LEU A 39 -9.36 -15.14 -7.49
C LEU A 39 -10.04 -14.96 -6.11
N GLN A 40 -10.89 -13.93 -5.94
CA GLN A 40 -11.61 -13.68 -4.68
C GLN A 40 -12.73 -14.71 -4.37
N ALA A 41 -13.08 -15.57 -5.33
CA ALA A 41 -14.07 -16.63 -5.15
C ALA A 41 -13.52 -17.90 -4.48
N LYS A 42 -12.19 -18.10 -4.45
CA LYS A 42 -11.60 -19.26 -3.75
C LYS A 42 -11.64 -19.09 -2.23
N CYS A 43 -12.32 -20.01 -1.55
CA CYS A 43 -11.85 -20.50 -0.25
C CYS A 43 -11.72 -22.02 -0.27
N ASP A 44 -10.73 -22.50 -1.03
CA ASP A 44 -10.26 -23.88 -0.92
C ASP A 44 -9.58 -24.12 0.43
N ARG A 45 -9.68 -25.34 0.94
CA ARG A 45 -9.11 -25.73 2.23
C ARG A 45 -7.62 -26.07 2.08
N HIS A 46 -6.76 -25.06 2.01
CA HIS A 46 -5.30 -25.24 1.92
C HIS A 46 -4.52 -24.57 3.08
N GLY A 47 -3.97 -25.41 3.97
CA GLY A 47 -2.65 -25.11 4.54
C GLY A 47 -2.51 -24.60 5.97
N ARG A 48 -3.55 -24.57 6.82
CA ARG A 48 -3.35 -24.35 8.28
C ARG A 48 -4.09 -25.41 9.11
N GLN A 49 -3.35 -26.06 10.01
CA GLN A 49 -3.93 -27.00 10.99
C GLN A 49 -4.90 -26.22 11.89
N GLY A 50 -6.19 -26.53 11.79
CA GLY A 50 -7.29 -25.75 12.40
C GLY A 50 -8.52 -25.59 11.51
N GLY A 51 -8.39 -25.74 10.19
CA GLY A 51 -9.53 -25.96 9.28
C GLY A 51 -10.45 -24.77 9.02
N ILE A 52 -10.08 -23.57 9.50
CA ILE A 52 -10.76 -22.28 9.30
C ILE A 52 -10.48 -21.74 7.88
N CYS A 53 -11.49 -21.18 7.21
CA CYS A 53 -11.32 -20.46 5.94
C CYS A 53 -10.63 -19.11 6.20
N CYS A 54 -9.56 -18.79 5.47
CA CYS A 54 -8.76 -17.57 5.71
C CYS A 54 -9.50 -16.24 5.43
N LYS A 55 -10.72 -16.29 4.89
CA LYS A 55 -11.55 -15.12 4.55
C LYS A 55 -11.99 -14.34 5.79
N ASP A 56 -12.20 -15.04 6.91
CA ASP A 56 -12.61 -14.45 8.20
C ASP A 56 -11.44 -13.89 9.03
N VAL A 57 -10.19 -13.93 8.53
CA VAL A 57 -9.02 -13.34 9.22
C VAL A 57 -9.02 -11.81 9.12
N LYS A 58 -9.75 -11.22 8.16
CA LYS A 58 -10.06 -9.79 8.15
C LYS A 58 -11.20 -9.49 9.12
N ASN A 59 -10.97 -9.71 10.41
CA ASN A 59 -11.81 -9.18 11.46
C ASN A 59 -11.69 -7.64 11.43
N ASP A 60 -12.81 -6.93 11.55
CA ASP A 60 -12.83 -5.48 11.43
C ASP A 60 -12.35 -4.84 12.74
N ASP A 61 -11.02 -4.85 12.89
CA ASP A 61 -10.24 -4.03 13.82
C ASP A 61 -10.36 -2.55 13.41
N GLU A 62 -11.58 -2.01 13.44
CA GLU A 62 -11.92 -0.61 13.15
C GLU A 62 -11.50 0.30 14.32
N ARG A 63 -10.19 0.25 14.61
CA ARG A 63 -9.49 1.34 15.29
C ARG A 63 -9.75 2.60 14.46
N THR A 64 -10.10 3.71 15.09
CA THR A 64 -10.19 4.99 14.39
C THR A 64 -8.80 5.34 13.85
N LEU A 65 -8.57 5.08 12.56
CA LEU A 65 -7.27 5.25 11.89
C LEU A 65 -6.96 6.73 11.69
N VAL A 66 -6.59 7.40 12.78
CA VAL A 66 -5.86 8.67 12.72
C VAL A 66 -4.50 8.38 12.11
N ASP A 67 -4.19 9.07 11.02
CA ASP A 67 -2.97 8.85 10.26
C ASP A 67 -1.71 9.14 11.12
N PRO A 68 -0.71 8.25 11.14
CA PRO A 68 0.47 8.41 12.00
C PRO A 68 1.33 9.62 11.64
N ASP A 69 1.27 10.12 10.41
CA ASP A 69 2.01 11.31 10.00
C ASP A 69 1.34 12.58 10.55
N ILE A 70 0.00 12.63 10.60
CA ILE A 70 -0.75 13.71 11.28
C ILE A 70 -0.42 13.74 12.79
N ILE A 71 -0.30 12.58 13.43
CA ILE A 71 0.12 12.49 14.84
C ILE A 71 1.57 12.99 14.99
N ARG A 72 2.47 12.62 14.07
CA ARG A 72 3.87 13.07 14.07
C ARG A 72 3.98 14.59 13.96
N ASP A 73 3.29 15.20 12.99
CA ASP A 73 3.34 16.64 12.76
C ASP A 73 2.80 17.43 13.97
N VAL A 74 1.71 16.95 14.58
CA VAL A 74 1.17 17.55 15.82
C VAL A 74 2.16 17.42 16.99
N VAL A 75 2.83 16.28 17.16
CA VAL A 75 3.82 16.09 18.23
C VAL A 75 5.07 16.94 17.99
N ILE A 76 5.54 17.09 16.75
CA ILE A 76 6.67 17.97 16.40
C ILE A 76 6.32 19.44 16.68
N GLY A 77 5.18 19.93 16.18
CA GLY A 77 4.74 21.31 16.37
C GLY A 77 4.45 21.66 17.83
N LEU A 78 3.86 20.72 18.59
CA LEU A 78 3.68 20.89 20.03
C LEU A 78 5.01 20.92 20.79
N SER A 79 5.98 20.09 20.39
CA SER A 79 7.29 20.05 21.04
C SER A 79 8.03 21.38 20.85
N ASP A 80 8.14 21.86 19.63
CA ASP A 80 8.85 23.11 19.30
C ASP A 80 8.14 24.34 19.87
N GLY A 81 6.80 24.38 19.76
CA GLY A 81 5.94 25.41 20.34
C GLY A 81 5.93 25.46 21.87
N LEU A 82 6.53 24.48 22.55
CA LEU A 82 6.78 24.50 23.99
C LEU A 82 8.26 24.78 24.31
N THR A 83 9.22 24.14 23.62
CA THR A 83 10.65 24.26 23.92
C THR A 83 11.22 25.63 23.52
N VAL A 84 10.88 26.15 22.33
CA VAL A 84 11.46 27.40 21.83
C VAL A 84 10.94 28.60 22.63
N PRO A 85 9.62 28.79 22.87
CA PRO A 85 9.14 29.86 23.75
C PRO A 85 9.64 29.72 25.19
N PHE A 86 9.81 28.50 25.73
CA PHE A 86 10.39 28.30 27.06
C PHE A 86 11.86 28.75 27.13
N ALA A 87 12.69 28.33 26.16
CA ALA A 87 14.09 28.73 26.10
C ALA A 87 14.26 30.25 25.89
N LEU A 88 13.45 30.84 24.99
CA LEU A 88 13.44 32.28 24.72
C LEU A 88 13.01 33.08 25.95
N THR A 89 11.93 32.68 26.63
CA THR A 89 11.46 33.40 27.83
C THR A 89 12.42 33.23 29.01
N ALA A 90 13.05 32.07 29.18
CA ALA A 90 14.11 31.87 30.18
C ALA A 90 15.32 32.79 29.91
N GLY A 91 15.74 32.94 28.65
CA GLY A 91 16.81 33.86 28.25
C GLY A 91 16.46 35.33 28.51
N LEU A 92 15.28 35.78 28.04
CA LEU A 92 14.81 37.16 28.20
C LEU A 92 14.51 37.53 29.67
N SER A 93 14.23 36.55 30.54
CA SER A 93 14.02 36.78 31.99
C SER A 93 15.19 37.51 32.66
N SER A 94 16.42 37.33 32.14
CA SER A 94 17.61 38.05 32.60
C SER A 94 17.56 39.58 32.44
N LEU A 95 16.66 40.10 31.60
CA LEU A 95 16.50 41.54 31.31
C LEU A 95 15.57 42.26 32.29
N GLY A 96 14.89 41.54 33.20
CA GLY A 96 14.03 42.10 34.25
C GLY A 96 12.67 42.69 33.80
N GLU A 97 12.47 42.99 32.51
CA GLU A 97 11.23 43.55 31.97
C GLU A 97 10.22 42.45 31.57
N SER A 98 9.39 42.02 32.52
CA SER A 98 8.42 40.92 32.31
C SER A 98 7.47 41.12 31.12
N ARG A 99 7.16 42.38 30.75
CA ARG A 99 6.33 42.68 29.57
C ARG A 99 7.00 42.23 28.27
N LEU A 100 8.31 42.42 28.19
CA LEU A 100 9.12 42.13 27.00
C LEU A 100 9.29 40.61 26.83
N VAL A 101 9.44 39.88 27.94
CA VAL A 101 9.42 38.41 27.99
C VAL A 101 8.11 37.83 27.43
N VAL A 102 6.96 38.30 27.92
CA VAL A 102 5.64 37.80 27.48
C VAL A 102 5.35 38.16 26.01
N LEU A 103 5.64 39.40 25.61
CA LEU A 103 5.38 39.84 24.24
C LEU A 103 6.28 39.12 23.23
N GLY A 104 7.55 38.87 23.58
CA GLY A 104 8.49 38.07 22.79
C GLY A 104 8.05 36.62 22.65
N GLY A 105 7.66 35.96 23.75
CA GLY A 105 7.18 34.57 23.71
C GLY A 105 5.91 34.37 22.87
N ILE A 106 4.98 35.32 22.91
CA ILE A 106 3.77 35.28 22.07
C ILE A 106 4.10 35.55 20.60
N ALA A 107 4.98 36.51 20.32
CA ALA A 107 5.42 36.80 18.95
C ALA A 107 6.14 35.60 18.31
N GLU A 108 7.02 34.94 19.05
CA GLU A 108 7.74 33.73 18.62
C GLU A 108 6.76 32.59 18.32
N LEU A 109 5.79 32.33 19.22
CA LEU A 109 4.80 31.26 19.03
C LEU A 109 3.94 31.49 17.77
N ILE A 110 3.54 32.73 17.50
CA ILE A 110 2.81 33.09 16.28
C ILE A 110 3.71 32.95 15.04
N ALA A 111 4.96 33.40 15.10
CA ALA A 111 5.91 33.29 13.99
C ALA A 111 6.25 31.83 13.65
N GLY A 112 6.51 30.99 14.66
CA GLY A 112 6.74 29.56 14.53
C GLY A 112 5.54 28.82 13.94
N ALA A 113 4.33 29.10 14.44
CA ALA A 113 3.10 28.49 13.91
C ALA A 113 2.85 28.82 12.43
N ILE A 114 3.09 30.08 12.02
CA ILE A 114 2.99 30.50 10.61
C ILE A 114 4.10 29.83 9.77
N SER A 115 5.33 29.80 10.28
CA SER A 115 6.49 29.19 9.62
C SER A 115 6.27 27.70 9.36
N MET A 116 5.84 26.93 10.37
CA MET A 116 5.54 25.50 10.24
C MET A 116 4.34 25.24 9.33
N GLY A 117 3.26 26.03 9.43
CA GLY A 117 2.08 25.89 8.58
C GLY A 117 2.40 26.09 7.09
N ILE A 118 3.22 27.10 6.77
CA ILE A 118 3.70 27.35 5.40
C ILE A 118 4.71 26.27 4.98
N GLY A 119 5.63 25.88 5.87
CA GLY A 119 6.63 24.84 5.60
C GLY A 119 6.01 23.48 5.25
N GLY A 120 5.07 23.01 6.04
CA GLY A 120 4.33 21.77 5.79
C GLY A 120 3.49 21.84 4.50
N PHE A 121 2.84 22.97 4.24
CA PHE A 121 2.12 23.19 2.98
C PHE A 121 3.07 23.09 1.77
N LEU A 122 4.19 23.82 1.79
CA LEU A 122 5.17 23.83 0.70
C LEU A 122 5.83 22.47 0.51
N ALA A 123 6.15 21.73 1.59
CA ALA A 123 6.64 20.36 1.51
C ALA A 123 5.62 19.44 0.83
N SER A 124 4.34 19.50 1.23
CA SER A 124 3.27 18.70 0.62
C SER A 124 3.02 19.03 -0.86
N GLN A 125 3.27 20.28 -1.28
CA GLN A 125 3.16 20.70 -2.67
C GLN A 125 4.38 20.27 -3.48
N ALA A 126 5.59 20.43 -2.94
CA ALA A 126 6.83 19.98 -3.56
C ALA A 126 6.80 18.46 -3.82
N GLU A 127 6.34 17.67 -2.86
CA GLU A 127 6.18 16.22 -3.01
C GLU A 127 5.23 15.85 -4.16
N ARG A 128 4.06 16.52 -4.24
CA ARG A 128 3.09 16.30 -5.32
C ARG A 128 3.64 16.62 -6.71
N ASP A 129 4.41 17.70 -6.83
CA ASP A 129 5.02 18.10 -8.10
C ASP A 129 6.27 17.25 -8.42
N HIS A 130 7.01 16.78 -7.42
CA HIS A 130 8.09 15.79 -7.56
C HIS A 130 7.55 14.45 -8.08
N HIS A 131 6.59 13.85 -7.40
CA HIS A 131 5.90 12.62 -7.83
C HIS A 131 5.29 12.76 -9.24
N ARG A 132 4.70 13.92 -9.57
CA ARG A 132 4.18 14.22 -10.92
C ARG A 132 5.29 14.30 -11.97
N SER A 133 6.44 14.89 -11.62
CA SER A 133 7.62 14.93 -12.49
C SER A 133 8.18 13.52 -12.70
N LEU A 134 8.36 12.74 -11.64
CA LEU A 134 8.88 11.38 -11.68
C LEU A 134 7.99 10.46 -12.54
N ARG A 135 6.66 10.49 -12.34
CA ARG A 135 5.71 9.68 -13.15
C ARG A 135 5.83 9.97 -14.65
N ARG A 136 6.03 11.23 -15.04
CA ARG A 136 6.26 11.64 -16.44
C ARG A 136 7.61 11.18 -16.99
N HIS A 137 8.67 11.23 -16.17
CA HIS A 137 10.00 10.77 -16.57
C HIS A 137 10.04 9.25 -16.73
N ILE A 138 9.39 8.50 -15.83
CA ILE A 138 9.30 7.04 -15.91
C ILE A 138 8.40 6.62 -17.07
N SER A 139 7.20 7.20 -17.26
CA SER A 139 6.34 6.84 -18.41
C SER A 139 7.05 7.10 -19.75
N ALA A 140 7.77 8.22 -19.86
CA ALA A 140 8.55 8.56 -21.04
C ALA A 140 9.84 7.74 -21.20
N ARG A 141 10.33 7.06 -20.15
CA ARG A 141 11.34 5.99 -20.26
C ARG A 141 10.69 4.72 -20.79
N VAL A 142 9.62 4.23 -20.15
CA VAL A 142 8.94 2.97 -20.50
C VAL A 142 8.52 2.97 -21.97
N GLN A 143 8.02 4.09 -22.50
CA GLN A 143 7.66 4.26 -23.91
C GLN A 143 8.85 4.29 -24.91
N ARG A 144 10.11 4.31 -24.44
CA ARG A 144 11.33 4.39 -25.26
C ARG A 144 12.32 3.26 -25.03
N SER A 145 12.21 2.53 -23.92
CA SER A 145 13.00 1.32 -23.63
C SER A 145 12.45 0.10 -24.37
N CYS A 146 13.31 -0.90 -24.59
CA CYS A 146 12.89 -2.19 -25.15
C CYS A 146 12.34 -3.11 -24.05
N ASP A 147 11.43 -4.04 -24.40
CA ASP A 147 10.84 -5.02 -23.47
C ASP A 147 11.91 -5.74 -22.61
N GLY A 148 12.99 -6.21 -23.23
CA GLY A 148 14.10 -6.91 -22.55
C GLY A 148 15.00 -6.03 -21.66
N GLU A 149 14.82 -4.69 -21.67
CA GLU A 149 15.38 -3.81 -20.64
C GLU A 149 14.42 -3.74 -19.44
N MET A 150 13.12 -3.62 -19.70
CA MET A 150 12.07 -3.59 -18.67
C MET A 150 11.97 -4.91 -17.90
N GLU A 151 12.07 -6.05 -18.58
CA GLU A 151 12.11 -7.38 -17.94
C GLU A 151 13.28 -7.51 -16.95
N ARG A 152 14.45 -6.92 -17.27
CA ARG A 152 15.61 -6.88 -16.39
C ARG A 152 15.43 -5.91 -15.23
N GLU A 153 14.82 -4.75 -15.45
CA GLU A 153 14.56 -3.76 -14.40
C GLU A 153 13.52 -4.30 -13.39
N VAL A 154 12.50 -5.04 -13.86
CA VAL A 154 11.54 -5.75 -13.01
C VAL A 154 12.18 -6.95 -12.28
N TYR A 155 13.01 -7.76 -12.96
CA TYR A 155 13.72 -8.85 -12.28
C TYR A 155 14.73 -8.34 -11.23
N ALA A 156 15.36 -7.18 -11.44
CA ALA A 156 16.22 -6.57 -10.43
C ALA A 156 15.46 -6.17 -9.14
N ILE A 157 14.15 -5.88 -9.25
CA ILE A 157 13.26 -5.60 -8.11
C ILE A 157 12.77 -6.91 -7.45
N LEU A 158 12.34 -7.89 -8.26
CA LEU A 158 11.64 -9.09 -7.78
C LEU A 158 12.57 -10.26 -7.41
N GLY A 159 13.75 -10.36 -8.03
CA GLY A 159 14.76 -11.39 -7.75
C GLY A 159 15.22 -11.42 -6.27
N PRO A 160 15.55 -10.26 -5.65
CA PRO A 160 15.84 -10.20 -4.21
C PRO A 160 14.67 -10.62 -3.30
N LEU A 161 13.44 -10.65 -3.81
CA LEU A 161 12.24 -11.13 -3.10
C LEU A 161 12.00 -12.64 -3.32
N GLY A 162 12.89 -13.34 -4.03
CA GLY A 162 12.80 -14.78 -4.32
C GLY A 162 11.94 -15.15 -5.52
N VAL A 163 11.57 -14.19 -6.37
CA VAL A 163 10.84 -14.46 -7.63
C VAL A 163 11.83 -14.87 -8.72
N ASP A 164 11.54 -15.95 -9.44
CA ASP A 164 12.37 -16.41 -10.55
C ASP A 164 12.27 -15.49 -11.78
N GLU A 165 13.24 -15.58 -12.68
CA GLU A 165 13.34 -14.71 -13.86
C GLU A 165 12.17 -14.92 -14.84
N HIS A 166 11.68 -16.14 -15.03
CA HIS A 166 10.58 -16.45 -15.95
C HIS A 166 9.24 -15.90 -15.42
N THR A 167 8.97 -16.07 -14.12
CA THR A 167 7.82 -15.43 -13.46
C THR A 167 7.94 -13.91 -13.49
N SER A 168 9.14 -13.34 -13.32
CA SER A 168 9.38 -11.90 -13.42
C SER A 168 9.10 -11.35 -14.84
N GLN A 169 9.47 -12.09 -15.89
CA GLN A 169 9.10 -11.78 -17.28
C GLN A 169 7.57 -11.85 -17.49
N ALA A 170 6.89 -12.85 -16.93
CA ALA A 170 5.44 -12.98 -17.02
C ALA A 170 4.70 -11.83 -16.29
N VAL A 171 5.22 -11.39 -15.14
CA VAL A 171 4.75 -10.19 -14.43
C VAL A 171 4.98 -8.93 -15.26
N THR A 172 6.16 -8.77 -15.86
CA THR A 172 6.50 -7.61 -16.72
C THR A 172 5.52 -7.50 -17.91
N LYS A 173 5.28 -8.61 -18.62
CA LYS A 173 4.32 -8.66 -19.73
C LYS A 173 2.88 -8.33 -19.29
N SER A 174 2.50 -8.77 -18.09
CA SER A 174 1.18 -8.43 -17.51
C SER A 174 1.07 -6.95 -17.11
N LEU A 175 2.15 -6.36 -16.59
CA LEU A 175 2.22 -4.94 -16.24
C LEU A 175 2.23 -4.03 -17.48
N LEU A 176 2.90 -4.43 -18.56
CA LEU A 176 2.87 -3.74 -19.85
C LEU A 176 1.46 -3.76 -20.46
N ALA A 177 0.79 -4.92 -20.47
CA ALA A 177 -0.58 -5.05 -20.96
C ALA A 177 -1.59 -4.19 -20.18
N ALA A 178 -1.32 -3.90 -18.89
CA ALA A 178 -2.14 -3.00 -18.06
C ALA A 178 -1.91 -1.52 -18.39
N GLU A 179 -0.68 -1.07 -18.68
CA GLU A 179 -0.38 0.32 -19.07
C GLU A 179 -1.19 0.74 -20.31
N CYS A 180 -1.25 -0.13 -21.32
CA CYS A 180 -2.02 0.12 -22.55
C CYS A 180 -3.51 0.42 -22.28
N GLN A 181 -4.10 -0.20 -21.26
CA GLN A 181 -5.51 -0.02 -20.90
C GLN A 181 -5.78 1.25 -20.06
N GLY A 182 -4.73 1.86 -19.50
CA GLY A 182 -4.85 3.05 -18.66
C GLY A 182 -4.99 4.38 -19.42
N THR A 183 -4.76 4.39 -20.74
CA THR A 183 -4.51 5.63 -21.50
C THR A 183 -5.75 6.23 -22.18
N GLU A 184 -6.81 5.45 -22.43
CA GLU A 184 -7.95 5.85 -23.30
C GLU A 184 -9.28 6.08 -22.55
N GLY A 185 -9.24 6.63 -21.34
CA GLY A 185 -10.44 7.02 -20.59
C GLY A 185 -10.88 8.46 -20.89
N PRO A 186 -12.09 8.72 -21.43
CA PRO A 186 -12.64 10.08 -21.48
C PRO A 186 -12.87 10.60 -20.06
N ALA A 187 -12.61 11.90 -19.86
CA ALA A 187 -12.68 12.51 -18.54
C ALA A 187 -14.10 13.02 -18.23
N ASP A 188 -14.94 12.16 -17.67
CA ASP A 188 -16.07 12.57 -16.82
C ASP A 188 -16.43 11.46 -15.79
N GLU A 189 -17.00 11.89 -14.66
CA GLU A 189 -17.68 11.11 -13.60
C GLU A 189 -17.18 9.69 -13.20
N GLU A 190 -16.21 9.59 -12.28
CA GLU A 190 -16.29 8.67 -11.09
C GLU A 190 -15.10 8.85 -10.11
N ARG A 191 -15.22 9.77 -9.14
CA ARG A 191 -14.09 10.20 -8.29
C ARG A 191 -13.48 9.16 -7.33
N GLN A 192 -14.09 7.99 -7.13
CA GLN A 192 -13.56 6.96 -6.21
C GLN A 192 -12.83 5.83 -6.93
N GLN A 193 -13.35 5.30 -8.05
CA GLN A 193 -12.64 4.29 -8.86
C GLN A 193 -11.36 4.85 -9.51
N LEU A 194 -11.34 6.15 -9.84
CA LEU A 194 -10.21 6.82 -10.51
C LEU A 194 -8.90 6.86 -9.70
N ARG A 195 -8.91 6.62 -8.38
CA ARG A 195 -7.67 6.53 -7.58
C ARG A 195 -6.88 5.27 -7.94
N TRP A 196 -7.42 4.09 -7.64
CA TRP A 196 -6.73 2.81 -7.87
C TRP A 196 -6.47 2.53 -9.36
N LYS A 197 -7.32 3.02 -10.27
CA LYS A 197 -7.13 2.89 -11.72
C LYS A 197 -5.89 3.66 -12.24
N ASN A 198 -5.32 4.58 -11.46
CA ASN A 198 -4.08 5.28 -11.81
C ASN A 198 -2.79 4.56 -11.34
N ASP A 199 -2.92 3.58 -10.43
CA ASP A 199 -1.80 2.96 -9.72
C ASP A 199 -1.44 1.56 -10.26
N VAL A 200 -1.96 1.21 -11.45
CA VAL A 200 -1.76 -0.09 -12.10
C VAL A 200 -0.93 0.04 -13.38
N GLY A 201 -0.01 -0.91 -13.59
CA GLY A 201 0.87 -0.98 -14.76
C GLY A 201 2.36 -0.81 -14.42
N LEU A 202 3.22 -0.97 -15.43
CA LEU A 202 4.67 -0.95 -15.30
C LEU A 202 5.22 0.41 -14.83
N THR A 203 4.66 1.54 -15.29
CA THR A 203 5.05 2.89 -14.84
C THR A 203 4.78 3.05 -13.35
N ALA A 204 3.61 2.59 -12.87
CA ALA A 204 3.26 2.66 -11.45
C ALA A 204 4.14 1.72 -10.59
N PHE A 205 4.44 0.52 -11.11
CA PHE A 205 5.35 -0.44 -10.46
C PHE A 205 6.77 0.13 -10.33
N LEU A 206 7.35 0.63 -11.44
CA LEU A 206 8.69 1.22 -11.44
C LEU A 206 8.76 2.51 -10.62
N LEU A 207 7.71 3.32 -10.57
CA LEU A 207 7.65 4.49 -9.68
C LEU A 207 7.62 4.09 -8.19
N LYS A 208 7.01 2.95 -7.85
CA LYS A 208 6.89 2.50 -6.45
C LYS A 208 8.10 1.70 -5.95
N PHE A 209 8.85 1.06 -6.83
CA PHE A 209 9.94 0.14 -6.44
C PHE A 209 11.30 0.41 -7.12
N GLY A 210 11.34 1.18 -8.21
CA GLY A 210 12.55 1.38 -9.03
C GLY A 210 13.59 2.31 -8.41
N GLU A 211 13.20 3.29 -7.59
CA GLU A 211 14.15 4.27 -7.02
C GLU A 211 15.27 3.61 -6.20
N GLY A 212 14.93 2.56 -5.45
CA GLY A 212 15.88 1.80 -4.64
C GLY A 212 16.98 1.10 -5.45
N LEU A 213 16.74 0.74 -6.72
CA LEU A 213 17.75 0.07 -7.56
C LEU A 213 19.01 0.91 -7.78
N SER A 214 18.89 2.24 -7.71
CA SER A 214 20.00 3.18 -7.94
C SER A 214 21.14 2.99 -6.93
N THR A 215 20.81 2.73 -5.65
CA THR A 215 21.79 2.54 -4.58
C THR A 215 22.41 1.14 -4.64
N TRP A 216 21.58 0.10 -4.85
CA TRP A 216 22.05 -1.28 -5.04
C TRP A 216 23.04 -1.40 -6.19
N ARG A 217 22.73 -0.80 -7.35
CA ARG A 217 23.60 -0.82 -8.53
C ARG A 217 24.97 -0.18 -8.30
N HIS A 218 25.10 0.74 -7.34
CA HIS A 218 26.39 1.28 -6.92
C HIS A 218 27.11 0.35 -5.92
N SER A 219 26.35 -0.25 -4.98
CA SER A 219 26.88 -1.19 -3.98
C SER A 219 27.44 -2.47 -4.62
N THR A 220 26.77 -3.05 -5.61
CA THR A 220 27.21 -4.29 -6.28
C THR A 220 28.50 -4.10 -7.08
N ILE A 221 28.78 -2.89 -7.56
CA ILE A 221 30.04 -2.57 -8.27
C ILE A 221 31.21 -2.53 -7.29
N LEU A 222 31.01 -2.00 -6.08
CA LEU A 222 32.03 -1.92 -5.02
C LEU A 222 32.32 -3.28 -4.33
N GLN A 223 31.57 -4.33 -4.68
CA GLN A 223 31.70 -5.66 -4.06
C GLN A 223 32.19 -6.74 -5.07
N ASN A 224 32.67 -6.31 -6.23
CA ASN A 224 33.28 -7.12 -7.29
C ASN A 224 34.66 -6.55 -7.74
N ILE A 225 35.33 -5.83 -6.84
CA ILE A 225 36.69 -5.28 -6.96
C ILE A 225 37.46 -5.67 -5.69
#